data_AF-A0ABD1MNJ3-F1
#
_entry.id   AF-A0ABD1MNJ3-F1
#
_cell.length_a   1.000
_cell.length_b   1.000
_cell.length_c   1.000
_cell.angle_alpha   90.00
_cell.angle_beta   90.00
_cell.angle_gamma   90.00
#
_symmetry.space_group_name_H-M   'P 1'
#
loop_
_entity.id
_entity.type
_entity.pdbx_description
1 polymer ?
#
loop_
_entity_poly.entity_id
_entity_poly.type
_entity_poly.pdbx_seq_one_letter_code
_entity_poly.pdbx_strand_id
1 'polypeptide(L)'
;MTIPSLFTPQPPLSVVNPYEHMKIKLNPNDRSLRRNYVVPMVPPTLNPTHDSPTLSKDIHLNVATDTSLRLFLPHPTSHHKLPITIYFHSDDFILHHPSFLIFHTSYVAFAATIHALFAFIGYTLCPKHCLLATYDDT
;
A
#
# COMPACT_ATOMS: atom_id res chain seq x y z
N MET A 1 -40.14 1.20 34.20
CA MET A 1 -38.81 1.11 34.85
C MET A 1 -37.79 1.33 33.76
N THR A 2 -37.21 2.52 33.68
CA THR A 2 -36.46 2.99 32.50
C THR A 2 -35.00 3.15 32.89
N ILE A 3 -34.10 2.42 32.23
CA ILE A 3 -32.65 2.50 32.50
C ILE A 3 -32.13 3.78 31.81
N PRO A 4 -31.41 4.67 32.52
CA PRO A 4 -30.83 5.84 31.88
C PRO A 4 -29.61 5.42 31.04
N SER A 5 -29.61 5.81 29.76
CA SER A 5 -28.47 5.69 28.86
C SER A 5 -27.32 6.57 29.36
N LEU A 6 -26.22 5.93 29.78
CA LEU A 6 -24.99 6.59 30.27
C LEU A 6 -23.96 6.85 29.16
N PHE A 7 -24.33 6.71 27.89
CA PHE A 7 -23.43 7.06 26.79
C PHE A 7 -23.55 8.54 26.44
N THR A 8 -22.90 9.39 27.23
CA THR A 8 -22.44 10.69 26.71
C THR A 8 -21.31 10.43 25.71
N PRO A 9 -21.41 10.88 24.44
CA PRO A 9 -20.31 10.76 23.50
C PRO A 9 -19.09 11.50 24.08
N GLN A 10 -18.03 10.76 24.36
CA GLN A 10 -16.74 11.35 24.68
C GLN A 10 -16.28 12.16 23.47
N PRO A 11 -15.82 13.41 23.63
CA PRO A 11 -15.20 14.15 22.53
C PRO A 11 -14.02 13.33 22.00
N PRO A 12 -13.80 13.29 20.67
CA PRO A 12 -12.74 12.47 20.11
C PRO A 12 -11.39 12.85 20.73
N LEU A 13 -10.70 11.85 21.29
CA LEU A 13 -9.40 11.95 21.96
C LEU A 13 -8.24 12.40 21.02
N SER A 14 -8.53 12.74 19.77
CA SER A 14 -7.51 13.19 18.82
C SER A 14 -7.42 14.71 18.81
N VAL A 15 -6.40 15.25 19.47
CA VAL A 15 -5.96 16.66 19.35
C VAL A 15 -5.46 16.95 17.92
N VAL A 16 -5.16 15.91 17.14
CA VAL A 16 -4.58 16.02 15.81
C VAL A 16 -5.66 15.92 14.75
N ASN A 17 -5.69 16.90 13.83
CA ASN A 17 -6.49 16.82 12.62
C ASN A 17 -5.88 15.74 11.68
N PRO A 18 -6.61 14.66 11.36
CA PRO A 18 -6.07 13.55 10.56
C PRO A 18 -5.73 13.97 9.11
N TYR A 19 -6.45 14.93 8.53
CA TYR A 19 -6.19 15.45 7.19
C TYR A 19 -4.84 16.18 7.13
N GLU A 20 -4.56 17.00 8.15
CA GLU A 20 -3.28 17.70 8.28
C GLU A 20 -2.13 16.72 8.55
N HIS A 21 -2.34 15.77 9.47
CA HIS A 21 -1.33 14.78 9.84
C HIS A 21 -0.90 13.91 8.65
N MET A 22 -1.87 13.40 7.89
CA MET A 22 -1.61 12.55 6.72
C MET A 22 -1.33 13.35 5.44
N LYS A 23 -1.37 14.70 5.51
CA LYS A 23 -1.24 15.59 4.35
C LYS A 23 -2.21 15.23 3.22
N ILE A 24 -3.46 14.92 3.55
CA ILE A 24 -4.52 14.62 2.59
C ILE A 24 -5.60 15.71 2.62
N LYS A 25 -6.20 16.00 1.48
CA LYS A 25 -7.30 16.96 1.37
C LYS A 25 -8.51 16.28 0.76
N LEU A 26 -9.63 16.28 1.50
CA LEU A 26 -10.92 15.87 0.98
C LEU A 26 -11.49 16.97 0.09
N ASN A 27 -11.92 16.61 -1.11
CA ASN A 27 -12.74 17.46 -1.95
C ASN A 27 -14.21 17.34 -1.48
N PRO A 28 -14.83 18.43 -1.01
CA PRO A 28 -16.19 18.38 -0.46
C PRO A 28 -17.26 18.04 -1.50
N ASN A 29 -16.99 18.28 -2.79
CA ASN A 29 -18.01 18.15 -3.84
C ASN A 29 -18.17 16.71 -4.36
N ASP A 30 -17.07 15.98 -4.52
CA ASP A 30 -17.05 14.62 -5.09
C ASP A 30 -16.53 13.55 -4.11
N ARG A 31 -16.27 13.96 -2.86
CA ARG A 31 -15.66 13.14 -1.79
C ARG A 31 -14.30 12.53 -2.16
N SER A 32 -13.63 13.00 -3.22
CA SER A 32 -12.31 12.52 -3.62
C SER A 32 -11.22 12.97 -2.63
N LEU A 33 -10.16 12.17 -2.50
CA LEU A 33 -9.01 12.50 -1.66
C LEU A 33 -7.80 12.88 -2.52
N ARG A 34 -7.29 14.09 -2.31
CA ARG A 34 -5.99 14.54 -2.84
C ARG A 34 -4.90 14.26 -1.82
N ARG A 35 -3.83 13.60 -2.26
CA ARG A 35 -2.64 13.30 -1.45
C ARG A 35 -1.60 14.38 -1.71
N ASN A 36 -1.27 15.18 -0.70
CA ASN A 36 -0.33 16.30 -0.82
C ASN A 36 1.08 15.95 -0.32
N TYR A 37 1.37 14.68 -0.05
CA TYR A 37 2.73 14.21 0.16
C TYR A 37 3.36 13.82 -1.19
N VAL A 38 4.54 14.35 -1.46
CA VAL A 38 5.35 13.98 -2.63
C VAL A 38 6.30 12.87 -2.18
N VAL A 39 5.97 11.63 -2.53
CA VAL A 39 6.89 10.50 -2.33
C VAL A 39 7.52 10.16 -3.67
N PRO A 40 8.86 10.14 -3.77
CA PRO A 40 9.54 9.74 -5.00
C PRO A 40 9.10 8.35 -5.42
N MET A 41 8.75 8.19 -6.69
CA MET A 41 8.42 6.90 -7.30
C MET A 41 9.60 6.46 -8.16
N VAL A 42 9.90 5.16 -8.15
CA VAL A 42 10.97 4.56 -8.93
C VAL A 42 10.45 3.45 -9.84
N PRO A 43 11.01 3.32 -11.06
CA PRO A 43 10.69 2.22 -11.95
C PRO A 43 11.15 0.87 -11.36
N PRO A 44 10.61 -0.26 -11.86
CA PRO A 44 11.14 -1.58 -11.52
C PRO A 44 12.51 -1.80 -12.19
N THR A 45 13.34 -2.66 -11.59
CA THR A 45 14.69 -3.00 -12.06
C THR A 45 14.69 -4.36 -12.76
N LEU A 46 14.65 -4.36 -14.09
CA LEU A 46 14.59 -5.58 -14.91
C LEU A 46 15.96 -6.12 -15.33
N ASN A 47 16.96 -5.25 -15.42
CA ASN A 47 18.28 -5.61 -15.92
C ASN A 47 19.20 -5.93 -14.74
N PRO A 48 19.67 -7.18 -14.58
CA PRO A 48 20.65 -7.50 -13.56
C PRO A 48 21.97 -6.83 -13.93
N THR A 49 22.33 -5.77 -13.21
CA THR A 49 23.74 -5.41 -13.06
C THR A 49 24.35 -6.28 -11.97
N HIS A 50 25.67 -6.46 -11.99
CA HIS A 50 26.40 -7.21 -10.96
C HIS A 50 26.08 -6.72 -9.53
N ASP A 51 25.69 -5.44 -9.39
CA ASP A 51 25.41 -4.80 -8.12
C ASP A 51 23.90 -4.73 -7.78
N SER A 52 23.02 -5.37 -8.55
CA SER A 52 21.58 -5.41 -8.28
C SER A 52 21.23 -6.65 -7.43
N PRO A 53 21.05 -6.52 -6.10
CA PRO A 53 20.79 -7.68 -5.23
C PRO A 53 19.36 -8.24 -5.40
N THR A 54 18.50 -7.54 -6.14
CA THR A 54 17.11 -7.93 -6.39
C THR A 54 16.65 -7.33 -7.71
N LEU A 55 15.98 -8.14 -8.52
CA LEU A 55 15.24 -7.71 -9.69
C LEU A 55 13.81 -7.39 -9.29
N SER A 56 13.19 -6.42 -9.94
CA SER A 56 11.77 -6.14 -9.75
C SER A 56 11.03 -5.95 -11.05
N LYS A 57 9.73 -6.25 -11.02
CA LYS A 57 8.85 -6.19 -12.19
C LYS A 57 7.43 -5.84 -11.77
N ASP A 58 6.82 -4.91 -12.50
CA ASP A 58 5.41 -4.57 -12.33
C ASP A 58 4.52 -5.50 -13.18
N ILE A 59 3.43 -5.98 -12.60
CA ILE A 59 2.43 -6.83 -13.24
C ILE A 59 1.05 -6.22 -12.99
N HIS A 60 0.30 -5.97 -14.07
CA HIS A 60 -1.09 -5.52 -13.97
C HIS A 60 -1.98 -6.74 -13.73
N LEU A 61 -2.77 -6.71 -12.64
CA LEU A 61 -3.71 -7.77 -12.29
C LEU A 61 -5.09 -7.51 -12.86
N ASN A 62 -5.59 -6.28 -12.73
CA ASN A 62 -6.90 -5.90 -13.21
C ASN A 62 -6.89 -4.43 -13.62
N VAL A 63 -7.17 -4.18 -14.90
CA VAL A 63 -7.21 -2.83 -15.47
C VAL A 63 -8.44 -2.05 -15.00
N ALA A 64 -9.58 -2.73 -14.78
CA ALA A 64 -10.82 -2.08 -14.36
C ALA A 64 -10.75 -1.52 -12.93
N THR A 65 -9.96 -2.15 -12.07
CA THR A 65 -9.73 -1.74 -10.68
C THR A 65 -8.33 -1.19 -10.47
N ASP A 66 -7.64 -0.76 -11.53
CA ASP A 66 -6.27 -0.23 -11.52
C ASP A 66 -5.36 -0.93 -10.49
N THR A 67 -5.42 -2.27 -10.49
CA THR A 67 -4.74 -3.10 -9.50
C THR A 67 -3.53 -3.73 -10.17
N SER A 68 -2.38 -3.49 -9.56
CA SER A 68 -1.09 -4.03 -9.99
C SER A 68 -0.34 -4.62 -8.82
N LEU A 69 0.77 -5.29 -9.10
CA LEU A 69 1.73 -5.68 -8.10
C LEU A 69 3.14 -5.46 -8.63
N ARG A 70 4.09 -5.23 -7.71
CA ARG A 70 5.51 -5.33 -8.00
C ARG A 70 6.06 -6.61 -7.40
N LEU A 71 6.67 -7.43 -8.23
CA LEU A 71 7.48 -8.57 -7.80
C LEU A 71 8.90 -8.10 -7.48
N PHE A 72 9.51 -8.72 -6.48
CA PHE A 72 10.90 -8.55 -6.08
C PHE A 72 11.54 -9.93 -5.95
N LEU A 73 12.45 -10.23 -6.87
CA LEU A 73 13.13 -11.52 -7.00
C LEU A 73 14.60 -11.35 -6.57
N PRO A 74 15.10 -12.10 -5.57
CA PRO A 74 16.50 -12.04 -5.18
C PRO A 74 17.42 -12.39 -6.36
N HIS A 75 18.54 -11.68 -6.47
CA HIS A 75 19.53 -11.90 -7.52
C HIS A 75 20.95 -12.01 -6.93
N PRO A 76 21.73 -13.04 -7.31
CA PRO A 76 21.34 -14.16 -8.17
C PRO A 76 20.32 -15.08 -7.51
N THR A 77 19.45 -15.70 -8.32
CA THR A 77 18.50 -16.70 -7.82
C THR A 77 19.20 -18.02 -7.55
N SER A 78 18.89 -18.69 -6.45
CA SER A 78 19.33 -20.07 -6.22
C SER A 78 18.58 -21.06 -7.14
N HIS A 79 19.13 -22.27 -7.32
CA HIS A 79 18.44 -23.36 -8.03
C HIS A 79 17.29 -23.98 -7.22
N HIS A 80 17.07 -23.56 -5.98
CA HIS A 80 16.00 -24.05 -5.12
C HIS A 80 14.74 -23.22 -5.29
N LYS A 81 13.59 -23.83 -4.96
CA LYS A 81 12.30 -23.12 -4.93
C LYS A 81 12.37 -22.03 -3.85
N LEU A 82 11.95 -20.81 -4.21
CA LEU A 82 11.85 -19.70 -3.27
C LEU A 82 10.47 -19.71 -2.60
N PRO A 83 10.39 -19.41 -1.29
CA PRO A 83 9.10 -19.06 -0.67
C PRO A 83 8.54 -17.79 -1.29
N ILE A 84 7.21 -17.67 -1.30
CA ILE A 84 6.49 -16.52 -1.85
C ILE A 84 5.83 -15.77 -0.69
N THR A 85 6.12 -14.48 -0.57
CA THR A 85 5.47 -13.59 0.38
C THR A 85 4.63 -12.56 -0.37
N ILE A 86 3.34 -12.48 -0.04
CA ILE A 86 2.42 -11.52 -0.64
C ILE A 86 2.10 -10.46 0.41
N TYR A 87 2.37 -9.21 0.10
CA TYR A 87 2.10 -8.08 0.99
C TYR A 87 0.94 -7.23 0.49
N PHE A 88 0.04 -6.92 1.42
CA PHE A 88 -1.04 -5.97 1.29
C PHE A 88 -0.79 -4.83 2.27
N HIS A 89 -0.78 -3.59 1.80
CA HIS A 89 -0.66 -2.43 2.70
C HIS A 89 -1.92 -2.30 3.56
N SER A 90 -1.76 -1.81 4.79
CA SER A 90 -2.82 -1.75 5.82
C SER A 90 -3.31 -0.33 6.12
N ASP A 91 -2.72 0.70 5.49
CA ASP A 91 -2.91 2.11 5.80
C ASP A 91 -4.23 2.70 5.27
N ASP A 92 -5.33 2.14 5.77
CA ASP A 92 -6.71 2.55 5.50
C ASP A 92 -7.06 2.60 4.02
N PHE A 93 -6.31 1.86 3.19
CA PHE A 93 -6.43 1.84 1.73
C PHE A 93 -6.21 3.23 1.10
N ILE A 94 -5.65 4.19 1.84
CA ILE A 94 -5.50 5.58 1.39
C ILE A 94 -4.04 5.86 1.02
N LEU A 95 -3.07 5.18 1.60
CA LEU A 95 -1.65 5.51 1.42
C LEU A 95 -0.85 4.31 0.91
N HIS A 96 0.30 4.60 0.29
CA HIS A 96 1.33 3.63 -0.13
C HIS A 96 1.13 2.95 -1.50
N HIS A 97 2.24 2.78 -2.22
CA HIS A 97 2.31 2.13 -3.52
C HIS A 97 3.65 1.39 -3.64
N PRO A 98 3.73 0.21 -4.29
CA PRO A 98 4.96 -0.57 -4.43
C PRO A 98 6.12 0.18 -5.11
N SER A 99 5.83 1.20 -5.90
CA SER A 99 6.85 2.02 -6.58
C SER A 99 7.38 3.19 -5.75
N PHE A 100 6.82 3.48 -4.57
CA PHE A 100 7.38 4.49 -3.69
C PHE A 100 8.78 4.06 -3.24
N LEU A 101 9.75 4.97 -3.35
CA LEU A 101 11.16 4.70 -3.12
C LEU A 101 11.40 3.99 -1.78
N ILE A 102 10.77 4.44 -0.70
CA ILE A 102 10.93 3.85 0.64
C ILE A 102 10.51 2.37 0.68
N PHE A 103 9.39 2.01 0.05
CA PHE A 103 8.95 0.63 -0.02
C PHE A 103 9.79 -0.16 -1.01
N HIS A 104 10.05 0.38 -2.19
CA HIS A 104 10.89 -0.28 -3.18
C HIS A 104 12.26 -0.67 -2.60
N THR A 105 12.95 0.25 -1.94
CA THR A 105 14.24 -0.01 -1.29
C THR A 105 14.12 -1.06 -0.18
N SER A 106 13.07 -1.00 0.63
CA SER A 106 12.84 -1.99 1.69
C SER A 106 12.63 -3.40 1.14
N TYR A 107 11.81 -3.54 0.10
CA TYR A 107 11.52 -4.84 -0.51
C TYR A 107 12.68 -5.40 -1.35
N VAL A 108 13.53 -4.54 -1.91
CA VAL A 108 14.83 -4.94 -2.46
C VAL A 108 15.70 -5.56 -1.37
N ALA A 109 15.80 -4.93 -0.19
CA ALA A 109 16.59 -5.49 0.91
C ALA A 109 15.96 -6.79 1.47
N PHE A 110 14.64 -6.87 1.59
CA PHE A 110 13.95 -8.06 2.08
C PHE A 110 14.11 -9.26 1.16
N ALA A 111 13.91 -9.08 -0.15
CA ALA A 111 14.10 -10.15 -1.13
C ALA A 111 15.52 -10.72 -1.06
N ALA A 112 16.53 -9.84 -1.08
CA ALA A 112 17.94 -10.23 -0.97
C ALA A 112 18.29 -10.92 0.35
N THR A 113 17.75 -10.45 1.49
CA THR A 113 18.10 -10.98 2.81
C THR A 113 17.41 -12.31 3.10
N ILE A 114 16.09 -12.36 2.89
CA ILE A 114 15.26 -13.52 3.24
C ILE A 114 15.34 -14.61 2.16
N HIS A 115 15.86 -14.29 0.97
CA HIS A 115 15.86 -15.17 -0.19
C HIS A 115 14.46 -15.69 -0.51
N ALA A 116 13.52 -14.75 -0.69
CA ALA A 116 12.12 -15.03 -1.02
C ALA A 116 11.66 -14.15 -2.18
N LEU A 117 10.69 -14.65 -2.96
CA LEU A 117 9.96 -13.81 -3.91
C LEU A 117 8.94 -12.98 -3.13
N PHE A 118 9.08 -11.66 -3.17
CA PHE A 118 8.07 -10.77 -2.60
C PHE A 118 7.15 -10.24 -3.69
N ALA A 119 5.85 -10.23 -3.42
CA ALA A 119 4.83 -9.61 -4.25
C ALA A 119 4.14 -8.52 -3.43
N PHE A 120 4.39 -7.25 -3.75
CA PHE A 120 3.69 -6.13 -3.13
C PHE A 120 2.54 -5.71 -4.04
N ILE A 121 1.30 -5.92 -3.58
CA ILE A 121 0.09 -5.48 -4.27
C ILE A 121 -0.12 -3.97 -4.13
N GLY A 122 -0.13 -3.27 -5.27
CA GLY A 122 -0.60 -1.89 -5.40
C GLY A 122 -2.04 -1.90 -5.91
N TYR A 123 -3.01 -1.81 -5.01
CA TYR A 123 -4.42 -1.64 -5.35
C TYR A 123 -4.81 -0.15 -5.27
N THR A 124 -5.89 0.23 -5.96
CA THR A 124 -6.28 1.64 -6.02
C THR A 124 -6.60 2.18 -4.64
N LEU A 125 -6.11 3.38 -4.38
CA LEU A 125 -6.31 4.03 -3.12
C LEU A 125 -7.71 4.64 -3.04
N CYS A 126 -8.36 4.53 -1.88
CA CYS A 126 -9.63 5.17 -1.56
C CYS A 126 -9.61 6.66 -1.94
N PRO A 127 -10.75 7.22 -2.39
CA PRO A 127 -12.11 6.71 -2.21
C PRO A 127 -12.73 6.06 -3.46
N LYS A 128 -12.00 5.93 -4.57
CA LYS A 128 -12.59 5.48 -5.84
C LYS A 128 -12.92 3.98 -5.88
N HIS A 129 -12.09 3.14 -5.26
CA HIS A 129 -12.25 1.68 -5.24
C HIS A 129 -11.77 1.09 -3.90
N CYS A 130 -12.33 1.54 -2.77
CA CYS A 130 -11.99 0.93 -1.48
C CYS A 130 -12.36 -0.56 -1.49
N LEU A 131 -11.42 -1.42 -1.11
CA LEU A 131 -11.66 -2.87 -0.95
C LEU A 131 -12.75 -3.18 0.09
N LEU A 132 -13.13 -2.20 0.93
CA LEU A 132 -14.22 -2.28 1.91
C LEU A 132 -15.48 -1.50 1.52
N ALA A 133 -15.55 -0.86 0.34
CA ALA A 133 -16.81 -0.23 -0.12
C ALA A 133 -17.92 -1.25 -0.45
N THR A 134 -17.65 -2.55 -0.27
CA THR A 134 -18.59 -3.67 -0.41
C THR A 134 -19.06 -4.27 0.91
N TYR A 135 -18.61 -3.77 2.08
CA TYR A 135 -19.44 -3.94 3.28
C TYR A 135 -20.53 -2.89 3.19
N ASP A 136 -21.59 -3.27 2.47
CA ASP A 136 -22.90 -2.64 2.59
C ASP A 136 -23.28 -2.77 4.08
N ASP A 137 -23.12 -1.67 4.82
CA ASP A 137 -23.73 -1.56 6.14
C ASP A 137 -25.24 -1.56 5.90
N THR A 138 -25.88 -2.67 6.25
CA THR A 138 -27.34 -2.86 6.29
C THR A 138 -28.08 -1.71 6.95
#